data_AF-A0A7L0H6M6-F1
#
_entry.id   AF-A0A7L0H6M6-F1
#
_cell.length_a   1.000
_cell.length_b   1.000
_cell.length_c   1.000
_cell.angle_alpha   90.00
_cell.angle_beta   90.00
_cell.angle_gamma   90.00
#
_symmetry.space_group_name_H-M   'P 1'
#
loop_
_entity.id
_entity.type
_entity.pdbx_description
1 polymer ?
#
loop_
_entity_poly.entity_id
_entity_poly.type
_entity_poly.pdbx_seq_one_letter_code
_entity_poly.pdbx_strand_id
1 'polypeptide(L)'
;PPASVPVSQLVVSVPAVSNSSSCCYPADCTCIWTGWIDVSYPDSSDRNSGDYETFENILKNNSSFVCAKAENISCRATRFPNIPIADLGQNVECSVDTGLVCNNSDQTVGGIIPMPICLNYEINICCIPDIPECITSTTASTTVSTATAPPLSTTSTVSPPPLSTTAPTPTPSEPPGSNATTMMPPGSTTSSTPGTTMA
;
A
#
# COMPACT_ATOMS: atom_id res chain seq x y z
N PRO A 1 40.67 37.64 45.96
CA PRO A 1 40.76 36.17 46.07
C PRO A 1 39.49 35.56 46.69
N PRO A 2 38.80 34.71 45.94
CA PRO A 2 38.27 33.49 46.51
C PRO A 2 38.73 32.26 45.73
N ALA A 3 38.81 31.16 46.46
CA ALA A 3 39.44 29.91 46.10
C ALA A 3 38.70 29.17 44.97
N SER A 4 39.49 28.60 44.05
CA SER A 4 39.07 27.63 43.05
C SER A 4 38.77 26.28 43.70
N VAL A 5 37.53 25.83 43.57
CA VAL A 5 37.09 24.48 43.95
C VAL A 5 37.33 23.55 42.76
N PRO A 6 37.96 22.37 42.92
CA PRO A 6 38.09 21.42 41.83
C PRO A 6 36.77 20.67 41.64
N VAL A 7 36.21 20.70 40.43
CA VAL A 7 35.08 19.86 40.04
C VAL A 7 35.60 18.44 39.82
N SER A 8 35.22 17.52 40.68
CA SER A 8 35.52 16.09 40.57
C SER A 8 34.72 15.50 39.40
N GLN A 9 35.43 15.04 38.37
CA GLN A 9 34.82 14.44 37.17
C GLN A 9 34.42 12.99 37.47
N LEU A 10 33.11 12.71 37.53
CA LEU A 10 32.60 11.34 37.57
C LEU A 10 32.77 10.73 36.17
N VAL A 11 33.70 9.79 36.01
CA VAL A 11 33.80 8.97 34.79
C VAL A 11 32.72 7.89 34.86
N VAL A 12 31.62 8.09 34.13
CA VAL A 12 30.62 7.04 33.91
C VAL A 12 31.18 6.12 32.82
N SER A 13 31.72 4.98 33.23
CA SER A 13 32.09 3.90 32.31
C SER A 13 30.82 3.25 31.76
N VAL A 14 30.50 3.56 30.50
CA VAL A 14 29.45 2.87 29.74
C VAL A 14 29.93 1.44 29.47
N PRO A 15 29.15 0.39 29.78
CA PRO A 15 29.53 -0.96 29.39
C PRO A 15 29.51 -1.05 27.86
N ALA A 16 30.60 -1.56 27.28
CA ALA A 16 30.63 -1.94 25.89
C ALA A 16 29.55 -3.02 25.67
N VAL A 17 28.53 -2.69 24.89
CA VAL A 17 27.54 -3.67 24.43
C VAL A 17 28.23 -4.56 23.40
N SER A 18 28.86 -5.64 23.88
CA SER A 18 29.28 -6.76 23.03
C SER A 18 28.03 -7.51 22.61
N ASN A 19 27.38 -7.05 21.54
CA ASN A 19 26.26 -7.75 20.93
C ASN A 19 26.78 -8.88 20.03
N SER A 20 27.37 -9.91 20.65
CA SER A 20 27.69 -11.17 19.99
C SER A 20 26.54 -12.15 20.18
N SER A 21 25.55 -12.06 19.31
CA SER A 21 24.53 -13.08 19.08
C SER A 21 24.22 -13.19 17.59
N SER A 22 25.26 -13.34 16.77
CA SER A 22 25.13 -13.92 15.43
C SER A 22 25.47 -15.40 15.56
N CYS A 23 24.46 -16.22 15.85
CA CYS A 23 24.58 -17.67 15.71
C CYS A 23 23.56 -18.16 14.68
N CYS A 24 24.10 -18.79 13.63
CA CYS A 24 23.45 -19.47 12.50
C CYS A 24 22.73 -18.62 11.44
N TYR A 25 23.32 -17.52 11.00
CA TYR A 25 23.18 -17.15 9.58
C TYR A 25 24.54 -17.35 8.93
N PRO A 26 24.68 -18.18 7.89
CA PRO A 26 25.82 -18.05 7.00
C PRO A 26 25.86 -16.58 6.58
N ALA A 27 27.01 -15.92 6.69
CA ALA A 27 27.15 -14.53 6.26
C ALA A 27 26.72 -14.34 4.79
N ASP A 28 26.68 -15.44 4.03
CA ASP A 28 26.36 -15.54 2.62
C ASP A 28 24.86 -15.59 2.29
N CYS A 29 23.97 -15.53 3.28
CA CYS A 29 22.54 -15.66 3.04
C CYS A 29 21.80 -14.31 2.94
N THR A 30 22.47 -13.17 3.12
CA THR A 30 21.78 -11.85 3.15
C THR A 30 21.05 -11.60 1.83
N CYS A 31 19.82 -11.10 1.88
CA CYS A 31 19.10 -10.79 0.67
C CYS A 31 19.80 -9.69 -0.14
N ILE A 32 19.77 -9.83 -1.47
CA ILE A 32 20.37 -8.90 -2.41
C ILE A 32 19.24 -8.24 -3.19
N TRP A 33 19.27 -6.90 -3.26
CA TRP A 33 18.30 -6.14 -4.03
C TRP A 33 18.53 -6.32 -5.54
N THR A 34 17.46 -6.60 -6.27
CA THR A 34 17.47 -6.84 -7.72
C THR A 34 17.75 -5.59 -8.54
N GLY A 35 17.63 -4.41 -7.94
CA GLY A 35 17.44 -3.17 -8.68
C GLY A 35 15.97 -3.01 -9.09
N TRP A 36 15.64 -1.87 -9.69
CA TRP A 36 14.27 -1.59 -10.13
C TRP A 36 13.92 -2.35 -11.40
N ILE A 37 12.74 -2.97 -11.39
CA ILE A 37 12.16 -3.79 -12.43
C ILE A 37 10.83 -3.13 -12.82
N ASP A 38 10.69 -2.90 -14.13
CA ASP A 38 9.56 -2.25 -14.79
C ASP A 38 9.36 -3.02 -16.11
N VAL A 39 8.39 -3.94 -16.12
CA VAL A 39 8.12 -4.83 -17.27
C VAL A 39 6.67 -4.73 -17.77
N SER A 40 5.82 -4.00 -17.05
CA SER A 40 4.42 -3.76 -17.37
C SER A 40 4.15 -2.25 -17.48
N TYR A 41 3.11 -1.89 -18.24
CA TYR A 41 2.71 -0.49 -18.41
C TYR A 41 1.18 -0.40 -18.48
N PRO A 42 0.56 0.55 -17.75
CA PRO A 42 -0.88 0.75 -17.82
C PRO A 42 -1.32 1.34 -19.16
N ASP A 43 -2.30 0.70 -19.78
CA ASP A 43 -2.96 1.26 -20.97
C ASP A 43 -4.06 2.23 -20.53
N SER A 44 -3.85 3.52 -20.79
CA SER A 44 -4.82 4.58 -20.46
C SER A 44 -6.18 4.46 -21.18
N SER A 45 -6.27 3.65 -22.23
CA SER A 45 -7.47 3.46 -23.04
C SER A 45 -8.29 2.23 -22.66
N ASP A 46 -7.74 1.31 -21.86
CA ASP A 46 -8.42 0.08 -21.43
C ASP A 46 -8.56 0.01 -19.91
N ARG A 47 -9.80 -0.11 -19.44
CA ARG A 47 -10.13 -0.18 -18.02
C ARG A 47 -9.85 -1.55 -17.41
N ASN A 48 -9.67 -2.58 -18.23
CA ASN A 48 -9.21 -3.91 -17.80
C ASN A 48 -7.68 -4.02 -17.83
N SER A 49 -6.99 -2.99 -18.32
CA SER A 49 -5.54 -2.87 -18.19
C SER A 49 -5.17 -2.38 -16.79
N GLY A 50 -3.89 -2.25 -16.54
CA GLY A 50 -3.33 -1.91 -15.27
C GLY A 50 -1.82 -2.02 -15.32
N ASP A 51 -1.20 -1.98 -14.16
CA ASP A 51 0.23 -2.17 -14.03
C ASP A 51 0.57 -3.34 -13.10
N TYR A 52 1.43 -4.24 -13.56
CA TYR A 52 1.57 -5.59 -13.07
C TYR A 52 3.03 -6.03 -13.05
N GLU A 53 3.78 -5.55 -12.06
CA GLU A 53 5.13 -6.03 -11.75
C GLU A 53 5.04 -7.31 -10.90
N THR A 54 4.36 -8.34 -11.42
CA THR A 54 4.23 -9.63 -10.75
C THR A 54 5.42 -10.53 -11.05
N PHE A 55 5.73 -11.48 -10.17
CA PHE A 55 6.80 -12.45 -10.43
C PHE A 55 6.57 -13.23 -11.73
N GLU A 56 5.32 -13.52 -12.08
CA GLU A 56 4.95 -14.16 -13.36
C GLU A 56 5.33 -13.27 -14.55
N ASN A 57 4.96 -11.99 -14.54
CA ASN A 57 5.29 -11.06 -15.62
C ASN A 57 6.79 -10.82 -15.73
N ILE A 58 7.49 -10.75 -14.60
CA ILE A 58 8.95 -10.61 -14.58
C ILE A 58 9.62 -11.83 -15.21
N LEU A 59 9.22 -13.04 -14.84
CA LEU A 59 9.77 -14.27 -15.43
C LEU A 59 9.43 -14.41 -16.92
N LYS A 60 8.24 -13.96 -17.32
CA LYS A 60 7.81 -13.94 -18.73
C LYS A 60 8.67 -13.01 -19.58
N ASN A 61 9.07 -11.86 -19.04
CA ASN A 61 9.92 -10.89 -19.74
C ASN A 61 11.42 -11.14 -19.56
N ASN A 62 11.81 -11.82 -18.47
CA ASN A 62 13.18 -12.21 -18.16
C ASN A 62 13.22 -13.61 -17.52
N SER A 63 13.36 -14.63 -18.36
CA SER A 63 13.41 -16.03 -17.92
C SER A 63 14.64 -16.39 -17.09
N SER A 64 15.64 -15.51 -17.03
CA SER A 64 16.85 -15.68 -16.21
C SER A 64 16.74 -15.00 -14.85
N PHE A 65 15.61 -14.36 -14.54
CA PHE A 65 15.35 -13.81 -13.21
C PHE A 65 15.24 -14.95 -12.17
N VAL A 66 16.05 -14.88 -11.12
CA VAL A 66 16.08 -15.87 -10.04
C VAL A 66 15.88 -15.17 -8.70
N CYS A 67 14.83 -15.55 -8.00
CA CYS A 67 14.53 -15.10 -6.63
C CYS A 67 13.90 -16.27 -5.88
N ALA A 68 14.72 -17.11 -5.24
CA ALA A 68 14.23 -18.31 -4.55
C ALA A 68 13.28 -17.96 -3.40
N LYS A 69 13.55 -16.85 -2.71
CA LYS A 69 12.70 -16.29 -1.67
C LYS A 69 12.83 -14.77 -1.65
N ALA A 70 11.72 -14.08 -1.90
CA ALA A 70 11.59 -12.66 -1.66
C ALA A 70 11.49 -12.43 -0.15
N GLU A 71 12.45 -11.71 0.42
CA GLU A 71 12.43 -11.34 1.84
C GLU A 71 11.81 -9.96 2.07
N ASN A 72 11.98 -9.07 1.09
CA ASN A 72 11.43 -7.72 1.15
C ASN A 72 11.14 -7.19 -0.25
N ILE A 73 10.26 -6.19 -0.34
CA ILE A 73 9.88 -5.54 -1.58
C ILE A 73 9.78 -4.03 -1.36
N SER A 74 10.20 -3.28 -2.36
CA SER A 74 9.98 -1.84 -2.44
C SER A 74 9.28 -1.56 -3.75
N CYS A 75 8.16 -0.82 -3.71
CA CYS A 75 7.45 -0.37 -4.90
C CYS A 75 7.40 1.14 -4.94
N ARG A 76 7.49 1.73 -6.14
CA ARG A 76 7.32 3.18 -6.33
C ARG A 76 6.76 3.51 -7.70
N ALA A 77 6.13 4.68 -7.82
CA ALA A 77 5.79 5.22 -9.13
C ALA A 77 7.05 5.82 -9.77
N THR A 78 7.34 5.43 -11.00
CA THR A 78 8.52 5.87 -11.77
C THR A 78 8.67 7.39 -11.85
N ARG A 79 7.54 8.10 -12.05
CA ARG A 79 7.50 9.58 -12.13
C ARG A 79 7.44 10.28 -10.78
N PHE A 80 7.15 9.56 -9.71
CA PHE A 80 7.04 10.11 -8.36
C PHE A 80 7.83 9.27 -7.34
N PRO A 81 9.14 9.07 -7.55
CA PRO A 81 9.93 8.11 -6.77
C PRO A 81 10.11 8.51 -5.29
N ASN A 82 9.86 9.78 -4.97
CA ASN A 82 10.00 10.34 -3.63
C ASN A 82 8.65 10.46 -2.88
N ILE A 83 7.54 10.08 -3.53
CA ILE A 83 6.22 10.08 -2.90
C ILE A 83 5.93 8.63 -2.48
N PRO A 84 5.67 8.37 -1.19
CA PRO A 84 5.25 7.05 -0.75
C PRO A 84 4.03 6.56 -1.51
N ILE A 85 3.98 5.26 -1.82
CA ILE A 85 2.91 4.70 -2.66
C ILE A 85 1.51 4.94 -2.07
N ALA A 86 1.40 4.90 -0.74
CA ALA A 86 0.17 5.17 0.00
C ALA A 86 -0.32 6.63 -0.15
N ASP A 87 0.59 7.56 -0.41
CA ASP A 87 0.27 8.99 -0.54
C ASP A 87 -0.08 9.38 -1.99
N LEU A 88 0.08 8.47 -2.97
CA LEU A 88 -0.29 8.71 -4.36
C LEU A 88 -1.80 8.73 -4.58
N GLY A 89 -2.57 8.16 -3.64
CA GLY A 89 -4.03 8.06 -3.72
C GLY A 89 -4.53 7.02 -4.72
N GLN A 90 -3.70 6.02 -5.05
CA GLN A 90 -4.07 4.90 -5.93
C GLN A 90 -4.25 3.61 -5.12
N ASN A 91 -5.17 2.75 -5.56
CA ASN A 91 -5.35 1.43 -4.98
C ASN A 91 -4.32 0.47 -5.60
N VAL A 92 -3.22 0.25 -4.90
CA VAL A 92 -2.08 -0.57 -5.36
C VAL A 92 -1.73 -1.60 -4.31
N GLU A 93 -1.63 -2.86 -4.73
CA GLU A 93 -1.02 -3.93 -3.94
C GLU A 93 0.48 -3.93 -4.18
N CYS A 94 1.27 -3.98 -3.10
CA CYS A 94 2.71 -4.17 -3.14
C CYS A 94 3.07 -5.18 -2.04
N SER A 95 3.37 -6.43 -2.43
CA SER A 95 3.60 -7.54 -1.51
C SER A 95 4.74 -8.43 -1.98
N VAL A 96 5.46 -9.04 -1.03
CA VAL A 96 6.52 -10.03 -1.32
C VAL A 96 5.98 -11.32 -1.94
N ASP A 97 4.68 -11.61 -1.81
CA ASP A 97 4.07 -12.83 -2.34
C ASP A 97 3.66 -12.66 -3.81
N THR A 98 3.11 -11.49 -4.17
CA THR A 98 2.53 -11.22 -5.49
C THR A 98 3.44 -10.38 -6.39
N GLY A 99 4.23 -9.48 -5.81
CA GLY A 99 4.86 -8.35 -6.51
C GLY A 99 4.01 -7.08 -6.38
N LEU A 100 3.84 -6.34 -7.48
CA LEU A 100 2.93 -5.19 -7.53
C LEU A 100 1.77 -5.43 -8.49
N VAL A 101 0.57 -5.04 -8.05
CA VAL A 101 -0.66 -5.08 -8.85
C VAL A 101 -1.40 -3.76 -8.69
N CYS A 102 -1.68 -3.12 -9.80
CA CYS A 102 -2.60 -2.00 -9.90
C CYS A 102 -3.56 -2.26 -11.07
N ASN A 103 -4.87 -2.27 -10.81
CA ASN A 103 -5.88 -2.39 -11.87
C ASN A 103 -6.48 -1.02 -12.19
N ASN A 104 -6.61 -0.66 -13.47
CA ASN A 104 -7.29 0.59 -13.87
C ASN A 104 -8.76 0.60 -13.41
N SER A 105 -9.42 -0.57 -13.35
CA SER A 105 -10.80 -0.72 -12.91
C SER A 105 -11.05 -0.22 -11.49
N ASP A 106 -10.03 -0.34 -10.64
CA ASP A 106 -10.11 -0.08 -9.20
C ASP A 106 -9.74 1.37 -8.87
N GLN A 107 -9.18 2.11 -9.84
CA GLN A 107 -8.80 3.50 -9.64
C GLN A 107 -10.01 4.42 -9.74
N THR A 108 -10.05 5.39 -8.84
CA THR A 108 -11.01 6.50 -8.87
C THR A 108 -10.30 7.79 -9.23
N VAL A 109 -11.01 8.75 -9.82
CA VAL A 109 -10.48 10.10 -10.01
C VAL A 109 -10.12 10.70 -8.65
N GLY A 110 -8.83 11.03 -8.44
CA GLY A 110 -8.33 11.54 -7.18
C GLY A 110 -6.81 11.37 -7.03
N GLY A 111 -6.23 11.91 -5.97
CA GLY A 111 -4.79 11.83 -5.73
C GLY A 111 -3.96 12.77 -6.62
N ILE A 112 -2.73 12.35 -6.95
CA ILE A 112 -1.77 13.19 -7.70
C ILE A 112 -2.14 13.29 -9.19
N ILE A 113 -2.86 12.31 -9.75
CA ILE A 113 -3.28 12.29 -11.15
C ILE A 113 -4.82 12.32 -11.25
N PRO A 114 -5.42 13.24 -12.01
CA PRO A 114 -6.88 13.40 -12.09
C PRO A 114 -7.57 12.37 -13.03
N MET A 115 -7.00 11.18 -13.20
CA MET A 115 -7.53 10.14 -14.12
C MET A 115 -7.65 8.80 -13.38
N PRO A 116 -8.70 8.00 -13.65
CA PRO A 116 -8.90 6.70 -13.01
C PRO A 116 -8.07 5.61 -13.73
N ILE A 117 -6.76 5.82 -13.81
CA ILE A 117 -5.79 4.89 -14.40
C ILE A 117 -4.62 4.73 -13.45
N CYS A 118 -3.99 3.56 -13.46
CA CYS A 118 -2.75 3.32 -12.74
C CYS A 118 -1.64 4.26 -13.23
N LEU A 119 -0.79 4.70 -12.30
CA LEU A 119 0.53 5.20 -12.63
C LEU A 119 1.42 4.06 -13.13
N ASN A 120 2.52 4.40 -13.78
CA ASN A 120 3.58 3.45 -14.09
C ASN A 120 4.47 3.24 -12.86
N TYR A 121 4.50 2.01 -12.35
CA TYR A 121 5.23 1.58 -11.19
C TYR A 121 6.44 0.74 -11.57
N GLU A 122 7.35 0.62 -10.62
CA GLU A 122 8.48 -0.30 -10.68
C GLU A 122 8.70 -0.90 -9.30
N ILE A 123 9.27 -2.11 -9.26
CA ILE A 123 9.56 -2.81 -8.01
C ILE A 123 11.05 -3.12 -7.88
N ASN A 124 11.52 -3.17 -6.64
CA ASN A 124 12.84 -3.67 -6.29
C ASN A 124 12.64 -4.75 -5.22
N ILE A 125 13.20 -5.93 -5.42
CA ILE A 125 12.96 -7.09 -4.56
C ILE A 125 14.27 -7.47 -3.87
N CYS A 126 14.23 -7.74 -2.58
CA CYS A 126 15.36 -8.28 -1.84
C CYS A 126 15.26 -9.81 -1.85
N CYS A 127 16.09 -10.46 -2.66
CA CYS A 127 16.06 -11.90 -2.86
C CYS A 127 17.16 -12.59 -2.06
N ILE A 128 16.78 -13.61 -1.30
CA ILE A 128 17.75 -14.51 -0.68
C ILE A 128 18.38 -15.37 -1.80
N PRO A 129 19.70 -15.58 -1.80
CA PRO A 129 20.36 -16.43 -2.78
C PRO A 129 19.83 -17.87 -2.72
N ASP A 130 19.74 -18.53 -3.88
CA ASP A 130 19.27 -19.91 -4.01
C ASP A 130 20.33 -20.92 -3.54
N ILE A 131 20.62 -20.88 -2.25
CA ILE A 131 21.57 -21.75 -1.57
C ILE A 131 20.78 -22.49 -0.47
N PRO A 132 20.81 -23.85 -0.42
CA PRO A 132 19.98 -24.64 0.49
C PRO A 132 20.08 -24.24 1.97
N GLU A 133 21.26 -23.80 2.42
CA GLU A 133 21.52 -23.35 3.79
C GLU A 133 20.74 -22.08 4.17
N CYS A 134 20.45 -21.22 3.19
CA CYS A 134 19.74 -19.96 3.37
C CYS A 134 18.22 -20.15 3.42
N ILE A 135 17.70 -21.07 2.61
CA ILE A 135 16.26 -21.32 2.51
C ILE A 135 15.72 -22.10 3.71
N THR A 136 16.51 -23.02 4.27
CA THR A 136 16.10 -23.87 5.41
C THR A 136 16.12 -23.16 6.77
N SER A 137 16.92 -22.11 6.93
CA SER A 137 17.12 -21.45 8.23
C SER A 137 16.04 -20.43 8.60
N THR A 138 15.24 -19.92 7.64
CA THR A 138 14.25 -18.86 7.95
C THR A 138 13.04 -19.35 8.75
N THR A 139 12.73 -20.65 8.74
CA THR A 139 11.52 -21.19 9.39
C THR A 139 11.62 -21.33 10.92
N ALA A 140 12.78 -21.02 11.53
CA ALA A 140 13.05 -21.31 12.94
C ALA A 140 12.85 -20.13 13.92
N SER A 141 12.52 -18.92 13.48
CA SER A 141 12.51 -17.73 14.35
C SER A 141 11.14 -17.05 14.48
N THR A 142 10.15 -17.67 15.13
CA THR A 142 9.11 -16.92 15.89
C THR A 142 8.39 -17.82 16.91
N THR A 143 8.96 -18.03 18.09
CA THR A 143 8.19 -18.30 19.33
C THR A 143 8.97 -17.81 20.55
N VAL A 144 9.01 -16.49 20.76
CA VAL A 144 9.25 -15.94 22.10
C VAL A 144 7.90 -15.59 22.69
N SER A 145 7.25 -16.57 23.30
CA SER A 145 6.08 -16.34 24.15
C SER A 145 6.53 -15.59 25.40
N THR A 146 6.40 -14.26 25.39
CA THR A 146 6.49 -13.46 26.62
C THR A 146 5.15 -13.59 27.34
N ALA A 147 5.07 -14.57 28.25
CA ALA A 147 3.97 -14.66 29.22
C ALA A 147 4.07 -13.46 30.18
N THR A 148 3.41 -12.36 29.83
CA THR A 148 3.21 -11.22 30.72
C THR A 148 2.01 -11.52 31.60
N ALA A 149 2.25 -11.63 32.91
CA ALA A 149 1.22 -11.85 33.92
C ALA A 149 0.14 -10.75 33.88
N PRO A 150 -1.13 -11.08 34.17
CA PRO A 150 -2.23 -10.12 34.12
C PRO A 150 -2.11 -9.10 35.26
N PRO A 151 -2.27 -7.78 34.99
CA PRO A 151 -2.49 -6.84 36.07
C PRO A 151 -3.91 -7.01 36.63
N LEU A 152 -3.98 -6.96 37.96
CA LEU A 152 -5.18 -7.04 38.81
C LEU A 152 -6.38 -6.25 38.26
N SER A 153 -7.52 -6.93 38.22
CA SER A 153 -8.84 -6.36 37.99
C SER A 153 -9.21 -5.32 39.05
N THR A 154 -9.27 -4.04 38.68
CA THR A 154 -10.05 -3.04 39.42
C THR A 154 -11.45 -2.96 38.84
N THR A 155 -12.42 -3.44 39.62
CA THR A 155 -13.86 -3.30 39.43
C THR A 155 -14.23 -1.82 39.31
N SER A 156 -14.77 -1.43 38.14
CA SER A 156 -15.54 -0.19 38.00
C SER A 156 -16.96 -0.56 37.61
N THR A 157 -17.87 -0.12 38.47
CA THR A 157 -19.30 -0.38 38.50
C THR A 157 -19.97 0.24 37.28
N VAL A 158 -20.59 -0.56 36.41
CA VAL A 158 -21.49 -0.09 35.36
C VAL A 158 -22.79 0.38 36.03
N SER A 159 -23.04 1.69 36.01
CA SER A 159 -24.35 2.26 36.28
C SER A 159 -25.13 2.29 34.96
N PRO A 160 -26.34 1.71 34.89
CA PRO A 160 -27.16 1.77 33.68
C PRO A 160 -27.69 3.20 33.45
N PRO A 161 -27.81 3.65 32.19
CA PRO A 161 -28.54 4.87 31.88
C PRO A 161 -30.05 4.68 32.15
N PRO A 162 -30.77 5.69 32.66
CA PRO A 162 -32.21 5.59 32.84
C PRO A 162 -32.92 5.52 31.49
N LEU A 163 -33.86 4.55 31.42
CA LEU A 163 -34.86 4.41 30.36
C LEU A 163 -35.66 5.71 30.22
N SER A 164 -35.56 6.40 29.08
CA SER A 164 -36.57 7.39 28.67
C SER A 164 -37.46 6.80 27.60
N THR A 165 -38.61 6.33 28.07
CA THR A 165 -39.82 6.04 27.30
C THR A 165 -40.38 7.34 26.73
N THR A 166 -40.51 7.46 25.41
CA THR A 166 -41.53 8.35 24.82
C THR A 166 -42.19 7.63 23.65
N ALA A 167 -43.51 7.61 23.70
CA ALA A 167 -44.45 6.86 22.88
C ALA A 167 -44.44 7.25 21.38
N PRO A 168 -44.94 6.38 20.49
CA PRO A 168 -45.09 6.69 19.08
C PRO A 168 -46.23 7.69 18.84
N THR A 169 -45.96 8.74 18.07
CA THR A 169 -47.00 9.62 17.52
C THR A 169 -47.51 9.04 16.19
N PRO A 170 -48.83 8.93 15.98
CA PRO A 170 -49.39 8.41 14.75
C PRO A 170 -49.42 9.46 13.62
N THR A 171 -49.32 8.91 12.41
CA THR A 171 -49.47 9.47 11.06
C THR A 171 -50.72 10.31 10.86
N PRO A 172 -50.70 11.24 9.90
CA PRO A 172 -51.77 11.23 8.88
C PRO A 172 -51.26 10.99 7.45
N SER A 173 -52.10 10.27 6.70
CA SER A 173 -51.95 9.77 5.33
C SER A 173 -52.39 10.77 4.26
N GLU A 174 -51.77 10.64 3.06
CA GLU A 174 -52.31 10.89 1.69
C GLU A 174 -52.44 12.36 1.18
N PRO A 175 -52.32 12.67 -0.15
CA PRO A 175 -52.45 11.76 -1.31
C PRO A 175 -51.44 11.80 -2.46
N PRO A 176 -51.46 10.76 -3.34
CA PRO A 176 -50.79 10.77 -4.63
C PRO A 176 -51.70 11.45 -5.69
N GLY A 177 -51.17 12.47 -6.36
CA GLY A 177 -51.76 13.02 -7.60
C GLY A 177 -50.61 13.37 -8.53
N SER A 178 -50.36 12.64 -9.61
CA SER A 178 -51.11 12.51 -10.88
C SER A 178 -50.41 13.31 -11.98
N ASN A 179 -50.00 12.56 -13.00
CA ASN A 179 -49.90 12.87 -14.43
C ASN A 179 -49.34 14.25 -14.87
N ALA A 180 -48.32 14.22 -15.74
CA ALA A 180 -48.53 14.46 -17.17
C ALA A 180 -47.24 14.35 -17.98
N THR A 181 -47.35 13.57 -19.04
CA THR A 181 -46.48 13.44 -20.21
C THR A 181 -46.23 14.79 -20.88
N THR A 182 -45.01 15.06 -21.35
CA THR A 182 -44.80 15.98 -22.48
C THR A 182 -43.62 15.51 -23.32
N MET A 183 -43.93 14.85 -24.43
CA MET A 183 -43.03 14.67 -25.57
C MET A 183 -42.97 15.98 -26.37
N MET A 184 -41.76 16.41 -26.76
CA MET A 184 -41.55 17.30 -27.90
C MET A 184 -40.12 17.09 -28.46
N PRO A 185 -39.83 17.48 -29.72
CA PRO A 185 -39.44 16.56 -30.79
C PRO A 185 -37.94 16.72 -31.18
N PRO A 186 -37.41 15.86 -32.07
CA PRO A 186 -36.07 16.05 -32.59
C PRO A 186 -36.06 17.23 -33.58
N GLY A 187 -35.25 18.24 -33.27
CA GLY A 187 -34.96 19.34 -34.18
C GLY A 187 -34.02 18.87 -35.29
N SER A 188 -34.57 18.65 -36.48
CA SER A 188 -33.81 18.53 -37.72
C SER A 188 -33.34 19.92 -38.15
N THR A 189 -32.03 20.10 -38.28
CA THR A 189 -31.47 21.25 -39.01
C THR A 189 -30.52 20.74 -40.08
N THR A 190 -31.03 20.71 -41.31
CA THR A 190 -30.25 20.73 -42.53
C THR A 190 -29.69 22.13 -42.72
N SER A 191 -28.37 22.30 -42.85
CA SER A 191 -27.81 23.40 -43.63
C SER A 191 -26.43 23.04 -44.17
N SER A 192 -26.39 22.98 -45.49
CA SER A 192 -25.26 22.96 -46.39
C SER A 192 -24.17 23.99 -46.06
N THR A 193 -22.90 23.62 -46.27
CA THR A 193 -21.88 24.60 -46.71
C THR A 193 -20.95 23.94 -47.75
N PRO A 194 -20.62 24.62 -48.87
CA PRO A 194 -19.74 24.10 -49.93
C PRO A 194 -18.26 24.33 -49.63
N GLY A 195 -17.40 23.54 -50.29
CA GLY A 195 -15.98 23.39 -49.99
C GLY A 195 -15.04 24.53 -50.39
N THR A 196 -13.75 24.29 -50.12
CA THR A 196 -12.58 25.05 -50.60
C THR A 196 -11.37 24.12 -50.46
N THR A 197 -10.88 23.54 -51.55
CA THR A 197 -9.69 23.93 -52.35
C THR A 197 -8.36 23.73 -51.62
N MET A 198 -7.55 22.83 -52.16
CA MET A 198 -6.17 22.54 -51.79
C MET A 198 -5.21 23.65 -52.22
N ALA A 199 -4.18 23.85 -51.40
CA ALA A 199 -2.87 24.35 -51.79
C ALA A 199 -1.82 23.39 -51.20
#